data_AF-A0A1V9FDS8-F1
#
_entry.id   AF-A0A1V9FDS8-F1
#
_cell.length_a   1.000
_cell.length_b   1.000
_cell.length_c   1.000
_cell.angle_alpha   90.00
_cell.angle_beta   90.00
_cell.angle_gamma   90.00
#
_symmetry.space_group_name_H-M   'P 1'
#
loop_
_entity.id
_entity.type
_entity.pdbx_description
1 polymer ?
#
loop_
_entity_poly.entity_id
_entity_poly.type
_entity_poly.pdbx_seq_one_letter_code
_entity_poly.pdbx_strand_id
1 'polypeptide(L)'
;MKIMKRRLALNFKGVKDTDIRMLASSVCQGMDGNEKFPDPGMLIIELKEISRQFEQAMSDASLGDRLKIAIKNNVRILLVKKLKQVGEFVNTHSNEQEYLLWSSGFDLIKPVDEIKLKHPNDFKILPGPKPGEITMKVRGIKGARSYLYQWTPAPVTPESVWQSIADTRCKKVISGLPLGINYCFRMAAVGARNQLVYTQVLSRYIS
;
A
#
# COMPACT_ATOMS: atom_id res chain seq x y z
N MET A 1 -22.42 13.60 8.21
CA MET A 1 -22.10 12.15 8.15
C MET A 1 -21.12 11.95 6.99
N LYS A 2 -19.88 11.48 7.21
CA LYS A 2 -18.90 11.26 6.13
C LYS A 2 -19.37 10.02 5.35
N ILE A 3 -19.86 10.19 4.13
CA ILE A 3 -20.23 9.07 3.26
C ILE A 3 -18.95 8.31 2.92
N MET A 4 -18.76 7.12 3.49
CA MET A 4 -17.62 6.26 3.19
C MET A 4 -17.90 5.52 1.90
N LYS A 5 -17.33 6.00 0.77
CA LYS A 5 -17.44 5.32 -0.53
C LYS A 5 -16.72 3.98 -0.51
N ARG A 6 -17.46 2.87 -0.52
CA ARG A 6 -16.87 1.52 -0.64
C ARG A 6 -16.22 1.33 -2.02
N ARG A 7 -15.30 0.37 -2.10
CA ARG A 7 -14.64 -0.04 -3.35
C ARG A 7 -14.65 -1.56 -3.49
N LEU A 8 -14.55 -2.06 -4.71
CA LEU A 8 -14.42 -3.49 -4.98
C LEU A 8 -13.16 -4.08 -4.32
N ALA A 9 -13.29 -5.29 -3.78
CA ALA A 9 -12.18 -6.06 -3.21
C ALA A 9 -11.39 -6.81 -4.31
N LEU A 10 -10.49 -6.10 -5.02
CA LEU A 10 -9.72 -6.67 -6.14
C LEU A 10 -8.33 -7.24 -5.75
N ASN A 11 -8.03 -7.30 -4.45
CA ASN A 11 -6.78 -7.89 -3.95
C ASN A 11 -7.00 -9.33 -3.52
N PHE A 12 -6.64 -10.26 -4.39
CA PHE A 12 -6.80 -11.70 -4.16
C PHE A 12 -5.59 -12.39 -3.52
N LYS A 13 -4.61 -11.63 -3.02
CA LYS A 13 -3.41 -12.18 -2.38
C LYS A 13 -3.78 -12.89 -1.08
N GLY A 14 -3.47 -14.19 -0.99
CA GLY A 14 -3.72 -15.01 0.20
C GLY A 14 -5.17 -15.49 0.36
N VAL A 15 -6.06 -15.19 -0.58
CA VAL A 15 -7.45 -15.68 -0.58
C VAL A 15 -7.48 -17.18 -0.89
N LYS A 16 -8.30 -17.99 -0.21
CA LYS A 16 -8.34 -19.44 -0.44
C LYS A 16 -8.99 -19.79 -1.78
N ASP A 17 -8.72 -20.98 -2.31
CA ASP A 17 -9.31 -21.46 -3.57
C ASP A 17 -10.84 -21.52 -3.51
N THR A 18 -11.39 -21.97 -2.39
CA THR A 18 -12.84 -22.01 -2.13
C THR A 18 -13.46 -20.62 -2.24
N ASP A 19 -12.80 -19.62 -1.68
CA ASP A 19 -13.32 -18.25 -1.61
C ASP A 19 -13.24 -17.58 -2.98
N ILE A 20 -12.15 -17.83 -3.75
CA ILE A 20 -12.06 -17.36 -5.15
C ILE A 20 -13.15 -17.99 -6.01
N ARG A 21 -13.44 -19.28 -5.84
CA ARG A 21 -14.52 -19.96 -6.57
C ARG A 21 -15.89 -19.37 -6.24
N MET A 22 -16.18 -19.15 -4.96
CA MET A 22 -17.42 -18.53 -4.52
C MET A 22 -17.57 -17.11 -5.07
N LEU A 23 -16.51 -16.30 -5.01
CA LEU A 23 -16.51 -14.96 -5.58
C LEU A 23 -16.76 -14.99 -7.10
N ALA A 24 -16.09 -15.88 -7.83
CA ALA A 24 -16.28 -15.99 -9.27
C ALA A 24 -17.72 -16.38 -9.63
N SER A 25 -18.33 -17.30 -8.88
CA SER A 25 -19.74 -17.65 -9.02
C SER A 25 -20.66 -16.45 -8.74
N SER A 26 -20.42 -15.72 -7.66
CA SER A 26 -21.18 -14.52 -7.28
C SER A 26 -21.10 -13.43 -8.36
N VAL A 27 -19.90 -13.16 -8.90
CA VAL A 27 -19.70 -12.17 -9.97
C VAL A 27 -20.36 -12.62 -11.27
N CYS A 28 -20.25 -13.91 -11.63
CA CYS A 28 -20.95 -14.46 -12.78
C CYS A 28 -22.47 -14.26 -12.66
N GLN A 29 -23.06 -14.53 -11.49
CA GLN A 29 -24.49 -14.33 -11.24
C GLN A 29 -24.89 -12.85 -11.24
N GLY A 30 -24.11 -12.00 -10.58
CA GLY A 30 -24.40 -10.56 -10.46
C GLY A 30 -24.27 -9.80 -11.78
N MET A 31 -23.48 -10.30 -12.72
CA MET A 31 -23.27 -9.67 -14.03
C MET A 31 -24.10 -10.30 -15.16
N ASP A 32 -24.71 -11.47 -14.95
CA ASP A 32 -25.50 -12.14 -15.98
C ASP A 32 -26.84 -11.44 -16.18
N GLY A 33 -27.07 -10.88 -17.37
CA GLY A 33 -28.30 -10.15 -17.67
C GLY A 33 -28.53 -8.89 -16.82
N ASN A 34 -27.49 -8.36 -16.17
CA ASN A 34 -27.62 -7.18 -15.34
C ASN A 34 -27.76 -5.91 -16.19
N GLU A 35 -28.98 -5.36 -16.26
CA GLU A 35 -29.31 -4.13 -17.00
C GLU A 35 -28.51 -2.90 -16.56
N LYS A 36 -27.91 -2.93 -15.36
CA LYS A 36 -27.03 -1.86 -14.85
C LYS A 36 -25.65 -1.85 -15.49
N PHE A 37 -25.26 -2.97 -16.12
CA PHE A 37 -24.06 -3.12 -16.91
C PHE A 37 -24.44 -3.65 -18.30
N PRO A 38 -25.16 -2.85 -19.11
CA PRO A 38 -25.56 -3.27 -20.44
C PRO A 38 -24.29 -3.44 -21.29
N ASP A 39 -24.12 -4.64 -21.84
CA ASP A 39 -22.93 -5.12 -22.56
C ASP A 39 -21.67 -5.41 -21.73
N PRO A 40 -21.65 -6.48 -20.92
CA PRO A 40 -20.39 -7.03 -20.40
C PRO A 40 -19.52 -7.70 -21.48
N GLY A 41 -20.04 -7.88 -22.70
CA GLY A 41 -19.36 -8.50 -23.84
C GLY A 41 -18.80 -9.91 -23.59
N MET A 42 -17.67 -10.23 -24.24
CA MET A 42 -16.95 -11.49 -24.06
C MET A 42 -16.33 -11.68 -22.66
N LEU A 43 -16.22 -10.62 -21.85
CA LEU A 43 -15.54 -10.71 -20.54
C LEU A 43 -16.23 -11.67 -19.58
N ILE A 44 -17.57 -11.63 -19.51
CA ILE A 44 -18.35 -12.50 -18.61
C ILE A 44 -18.43 -13.92 -19.16
N ILE A 45 -18.51 -14.09 -20.48
CA ILE A 45 -18.48 -15.42 -21.12
C ILE A 45 -17.14 -16.11 -20.82
N GLU A 46 -16.02 -15.39 -20.98
CA GLU A 46 -14.70 -15.91 -20.63
C GLU A 46 -14.54 -16.16 -19.12
N LEU A 47 -15.12 -15.30 -18.27
CA LEU A 47 -15.11 -15.52 -16.82
C LEU A 47 -15.86 -16.80 -16.44
N LYS A 48 -17.05 -17.04 -17.03
CA LYS A 48 -17.84 -18.27 -16.80
C LYS A 48 -17.05 -19.51 -17.22
N GLU A 49 -16.42 -19.48 -18.39
CA GLU A 49 -15.64 -20.60 -18.89
C GLU A 49 -14.41 -20.90 -18.03
N ILE A 50 -13.63 -19.86 -17.66
CA ILE A 50 -12.47 -20.03 -16.77
C ILE A 50 -12.92 -20.50 -15.37
N SER A 51 -14.08 -20.05 -14.88
CA SER A 51 -14.64 -20.50 -13.60
C SER A 51 -14.95 -22.00 -13.64
N ARG A 52 -15.58 -22.48 -14.72
CA ARG A 52 -15.86 -23.91 -14.94
C ARG A 52 -14.56 -24.73 -15.00
N GLN A 53 -13.55 -24.25 -15.72
CA GLN A 53 -12.23 -24.90 -15.77
C GLN A 53 -11.56 -24.95 -14.39
N PHE A 54 -11.71 -23.90 -13.58
CA PHE A 54 -11.16 -23.87 -12.23
C PHE A 54 -11.84 -24.87 -11.30
N GLU A 55 -13.17 -25.02 -11.40
CA GLU A 55 -13.93 -26.02 -10.64
C GLU A 55 -13.53 -27.45 -11.02
N GLN A 56 -13.37 -27.72 -12.32
CA GLN A 56 -12.86 -29.01 -12.79
C GLN A 56 -11.45 -29.28 -12.27
N ALA A 57 -10.53 -28.31 -12.40
CA ALA A 57 -9.15 -28.46 -11.94
C ALA A 57 -9.04 -28.62 -10.41
N MET A 58 -9.94 -28.02 -9.64
CA MET A 58 -10.08 -28.24 -8.21
C MET A 58 -10.48 -29.69 -7.89
N SER A 59 -11.46 -30.24 -8.60
CA SER A 59 -11.89 -31.63 -8.45
C SER A 59 -10.77 -32.61 -8.83
N ASP A 60 -10.09 -32.37 -9.95
CA ASP A 60 -9.01 -33.23 -10.45
C ASP A 60 -7.81 -33.26 -9.49
N ALA A 61 -7.48 -32.13 -8.87
CA ALA A 61 -6.39 -32.01 -7.92
C ALA A 61 -6.71 -32.57 -6.51
N SER A 62 -7.94 -33.02 -6.25
CA SER A 62 -8.39 -33.49 -4.93
C SER A 62 -7.55 -34.63 -4.35
N LEU A 63 -7.02 -35.50 -5.20
CA LEU A 63 -6.18 -36.65 -4.81
C LEU A 63 -4.70 -36.29 -4.62
N GLY A 64 -4.31 -35.01 -4.73
CA GLY A 64 -2.95 -34.55 -4.41
C GLY A 64 -1.89 -34.77 -5.50
N ASP A 65 -2.29 -35.08 -6.73
CA ASP A 65 -1.37 -35.20 -7.88
C ASP A 65 -0.69 -33.85 -8.17
N ARG A 66 0.65 -33.85 -8.16
CA ARG A 66 1.47 -32.63 -8.36
C ARG A 66 1.20 -31.94 -9.69
N LEU A 67 0.99 -32.71 -10.76
CA LEU A 67 0.70 -32.17 -12.09
C LEU A 67 -0.67 -31.50 -12.11
N LYS A 68 -1.69 -32.14 -11.52
CA LYS A 68 -3.05 -31.59 -11.42
C LYS A 68 -3.10 -30.34 -10.52
N ILE A 69 -2.35 -30.34 -9.42
CA ILE A 69 -2.17 -29.15 -8.57
C ILE A 69 -1.54 -28.00 -9.37
N ALA A 70 -0.51 -28.28 -10.18
CA ALA A 70 0.12 -27.26 -11.02
C ALA A 70 -0.86 -26.68 -12.05
N ILE A 71 -1.66 -27.52 -12.70
CA ILE A 71 -2.72 -27.09 -13.63
C ILE A 71 -3.74 -26.20 -12.91
N LYS A 72 -4.25 -26.62 -11.74
CA LYS A 72 -5.18 -25.82 -10.93
C LYS A 72 -4.59 -24.45 -10.59
N ASN A 73 -3.32 -24.39 -10.19
CA ASN A 73 -2.66 -23.12 -9.87
C ASN A 73 -2.52 -22.21 -11.09
N ASN A 74 -2.25 -22.76 -12.28
CA ASN A 74 -2.24 -21.98 -13.52
C ASN A 74 -3.63 -21.42 -13.85
N VAL A 75 -4.69 -22.24 -13.76
CA VAL A 75 -6.07 -21.80 -13.98
C VAL A 75 -6.48 -20.75 -12.94
N ARG A 76 -6.06 -20.88 -11.68
CA ARG A 76 -6.26 -19.87 -10.63
C ARG A 76 -5.69 -18.51 -11.02
N ILE A 77 -4.48 -18.47 -11.60
CA ILE A 77 -3.86 -17.23 -12.06
C ILE A 77 -4.71 -16.58 -13.16
N LEU A 78 -5.20 -17.37 -14.12
CA LEU A 78 -6.08 -16.90 -15.18
C LEU A 78 -7.42 -16.38 -14.64
N LEU A 79 -8.02 -17.10 -13.69
CA LEU A 79 -9.27 -16.69 -13.04
C LEU A 79 -9.11 -15.37 -12.29
N VAL A 80 -8.05 -15.25 -11.49
CA VAL A 80 -7.70 -14.01 -10.77
C VAL A 80 -7.49 -12.85 -11.73
N LYS A 81 -6.80 -13.08 -12.85
CA LYS A 81 -6.60 -12.07 -13.89
C LYS A 81 -7.93 -11.62 -14.49
N LYS A 82 -8.82 -12.57 -14.83
CA LYS A 82 -10.12 -12.26 -15.41
C LYS A 82 -11.04 -11.54 -14.43
N LEU A 83 -11.08 -11.97 -13.15
CA LEU A 83 -11.81 -11.27 -12.09
C LEU A 83 -11.36 -9.81 -11.92
N LYS A 84 -10.06 -9.53 -12.04
CA LYS A 84 -9.57 -8.15 -12.01
C LYS A 84 -10.07 -7.34 -13.22
N GLN A 85 -10.03 -7.92 -14.42
CA GLN A 85 -10.54 -7.25 -15.63
C GLN A 85 -12.02 -6.91 -15.52
N VAL A 86 -12.84 -7.85 -15.02
CA VAL A 86 -14.27 -7.60 -14.78
C VAL A 86 -14.46 -6.55 -13.69
N GLY A 87 -13.67 -6.59 -12.61
CA GLY A 87 -13.72 -5.56 -11.56
C GLY A 87 -13.33 -4.16 -12.05
N GLU A 88 -12.36 -4.05 -12.96
CA GLU A 88 -11.98 -2.79 -13.60
C GLU A 88 -13.09 -2.26 -14.52
N PHE A 89 -13.74 -3.15 -15.27
CA PHE A 89 -14.91 -2.82 -16.06
C PHE A 89 -16.05 -2.27 -15.18
N VAL A 90 -16.40 -2.98 -14.10
CA VAL A 90 -17.43 -2.55 -13.14
C VAL A 90 -17.08 -1.19 -12.52
N ASN A 91 -15.83 -1.00 -12.08
CA ASN A 91 -15.42 0.30 -11.52
C ASN A 91 -15.61 1.44 -12.53
N THR A 92 -15.21 1.23 -13.78
CA THR A 92 -15.34 2.24 -14.86
C THR A 92 -16.79 2.59 -15.15
N HIS A 93 -17.69 1.60 -15.19
CA HIS A 93 -19.10 1.82 -15.54
C HIS A 93 -19.98 2.22 -14.34
N SER A 94 -19.51 1.99 -13.11
CA SER A 94 -20.27 2.31 -11.90
C SER A 94 -20.30 3.80 -11.55
N ASN A 95 -19.46 4.65 -12.16
CA ASN A 95 -19.38 6.10 -11.85
C ASN A 95 -19.39 6.42 -10.33
N GLU A 96 -18.70 5.59 -9.53
CA GLU A 96 -18.63 5.68 -8.07
C GLU A 96 -19.97 5.51 -7.32
N GLN A 97 -20.99 4.93 -7.95
CA GLN A 97 -22.30 4.65 -7.36
C GLN A 97 -22.27 3.29 -6.64
N GLU A 98 -22.41 3.31 -5.31
CA GLU A 98 -22.27 2.11 -4.47
C GLU A 98 -23.30 1.02 -4.80
N TYR A 99 -24.52 1.38 -5.19
CA TYR A 99 -25.55 0.39 -5.54
C TYR A 99 -25.21 -0.38 -6.83
N LEU A 100 -24.53 0.25 -7.80
CA LEU A 100 -24.03 -0.41 -9.00
C LEU A 100 -22.95 -1.42 -8.64
N LEU A 101 -22.03 -1.05 -7.75
CA LEU A 101 -21.01 -1.95 -7.24
C LEU A 101 -21.61 -3.18 -6.53
N TRP A 102 -22.63 -2.98 -5.68
CA TRP A 102 -23.34 -4.10 -5.04
C TRP A 102 -24.00 -5.04 -6.05
N SER A 103 -24.57 -4.50 -7.13
CA SER A 103 -25.23 -5.32 -8.15
C SER A 103 -24.27 -6.22 -8.94
N SER A 104 -22.96 -5.96 -8.92
CA SER A 104 -21.97 -6.73 -9.69
C SER A 104 -21.57 -8.08 -9.08
N GLY A 105 -21.99 -8.37 -7.85
CA GLY A 105 -21.65 -9.62 -7.14
C GLY A 105 -20.24 -9.65 -6.54
N PHE A 106 -19.46 -8.57 -6.61
CA PHE A 106 -18.17 -8.44 -5.93
C PHE A 106 -18.33 -8.09 -4.44
N ASP A 107 -17.40 -8.58 -3.62
CA ASP A 107 -17.25 -8.11 -2.25
C ASP A 107 -16.81 -6.63 -2.21
N LEU A 108 -17.43 -5.84 -1.33
CA LEU A 108 -17.10 -4.45 -1.12
C LEU A 108 -16.30 -4.25 0.16
N ILE A 109 -15.18 -3.54 0.03
CA ILE A 109 -14.34 -3.14 1.17
C ILE A 109 -14.49 -1.65 1.45
N LYS A 110 -14.42 -1.30 2.74
CA LYS A 110 -14.30 0.09 3.16
C LYS A 110 -12.96 0.64 2.68
N PRO A 111 -12.91 1.87 2.16
CA PRO A 111 -11.64 2.51 1.86
C PRO A 111 -10.88 2.68 3.19
N VAL A 112 -9.58 2.39 3.18
CA VAL A 112 -8.73 2.70 4.32
C VAL A 112 -8.60 4.22 4.36
N ASP A 113 -9.01 4.85 5.48
CA ASP A 113 -8.84 6.28 5.66
C ASP A 113 -7.36 6.65 5.48
N GLU A 114 -7.12 7.76 4.79
CA GLU A 114 -5.77 8.28 4.64
C GLU A 114 -5.24 8.72 6.00
N ILE A 115 -4.20 8.03 6.48
CA ILE A 115 -3.47 8.45 7.67
C ILE A 115 -2.66 9.69 7.27
N LYS A 116 -3.09 10.86 7.72
CA LYS A 116 -2.31 12.10 7.60
C LYS A 116 -1.19 12.09 8.64
N LEU A 117 0.04 12.27 8.18
CA LEU A 117 1.19 12.47 9.06
C LEU A 117 0.99 13.75 9.87
N LYS A 118 1.22 13.64 11.18
CA LYS A 118 1.25 14.80 12.08
C LYS A 118 2.67 15.36 12.13
N HIS A 119 2.76 16.67 12.34
CA HIS A 119 4.05 17.31 12.56
C HIS A 119 4.75 16.72 13.79
N PRO A 120 6.04 16.31 13.67
CA PRO A 120 6.78 15.78 14.78
C PRO A 120 7.26 16.90 15.71
N ASN A 121 6.64 17.00 16.88
CA ASN A 121 6.93 18.08 17.84
C ASN A 121 8.02 17.74 18.85
N ASP A 122 8.47 16.48 18.93
CA ASP A 122 9.43 16.02 19.94
C ASP A 122 10.78 15.60 19.34
N PHE A 123 11.21 16.30 18.29
CA PHE A 123 12.54 16.16 17.72
C PHE A 123 13.61 16.57 18.74
N LYS A 124 14.58 15.69 18.97
CA LYS A 124 15.69 15.88 19.90
C LYS A 124 17.02 15.52 19.24
N ILE A 125 18.05 16.29 19.58
CA ILE A 125 19.44 16.04 19.24
C ILE A 125 20.21 15.76 20.53
N LEU A 126 20.72 14.54 20.65
CA LEU A 126 21.50 14.10 21.80
C LEU A 126 22.94 13.84 21.36
N PRO A 127 23.93 14.01 22.25
CA PRO A 127 25.30 13.58 21.96
C PRO A 127 25.33 12.07 21.72
N GLY A 128 26.16 11.65 20.77
CA GLY A 128 26.42 10.23 20.51
C GLY A 128 27.39 9.62 21.53
N PRO A 129 27.56 8.29 21.51
CA PRO A 129 28.51 7.59 22.37
C PRO A 129 29.98 8.01 22.19
N LYS A 130 30.38 8.41 20.98
CA LYS A 130 31.75 8.84 20.66
C LYS A 130 31.81 10.30 20.22
N PRO A 131 32.98 10.96 20.33
CA PRO A 131 33.21 12.26 19.72
C PRO A 131 32.89 12.24 18.21
N GLY A 132 32.25 13.30 17.71
CA GLY A 132 31.83 13.37 16.30
C GLY A 132 30.59 12.54 15.97
N GLU A 133 29.90 12.00 16.98
CA GLU A 133 28.62 11.32 16.82
C GLU A 133 27.47 12.14 17.42
N ILE A 134 26.34 12.16 16.71
CA ILE A 134 25.09 12.78 17.15
C ILE A 134 23.94 11.81 16.99
N THR A 135 23.10 11.72 18.02
CA THR A 135 21.86 10.97 17.96
C THR A 135 20.70 11.90 17.64
N MET A 136 20.08 11.68 16.48
CA MET A 136 18.83 12.31 16.08
C MET A 136 17.66 11.40 16.44
N LYS A 137 16.66 11.92 17.16
CA LYS A 137 15.51 11.13 17.62
C LYS A 137 14.22 11.92 17.53
N VAL A 138 13.15 11.23 17.14
CA VAL A 138 11.76 11.67 17.23
C VAL A 138 10.91 10.54 17.82
N ARG A 139 9.73 10.82 18.38
CA ARG A 139 8.77 9.74 18.69
C ARG A 139 8.17 9.20 17.40
N GLY A 140 7.90 7.89 17.39
CA GLY A 140 7.30 7.23 16.24
C GLY A 140 5.99 7.89 15.82
N ILE A 141 5.93 8.34 14.56
CA ILE A 141 4.76 9.01 13.99
C ILE A 141 3.88 7.94 13.34
N LYS A 142 2.61 7.90 13.75
CA LYS A 142 1.64 6.98 13.16
C LYS A 142 1.49 7.27 11.65
N GLY A 143 1.73 6.26 10.83
CA GLY A 143 1.66 6.35 9.36
C GLY A 143 2.99 6.64 8.67
N ALA A 144 4.06 6.94 9.41
CA ALA A 144 5.39 7.09 8.84
C ALA A 144 5.96 5.71 8.47
N ARG A 145 6.49 5.59 7.25
CA ARG A 145 7.16 4.40 6.70
C ARG A 145 8.67 4.48 6.82
N SER A 146 9.21 5.70 6.73
CA SER A 146 10.63 5.98 6.90
C SER A 146 10.85 7.41 7.40
N TYR A 147 12.09 7.69 7.78
CA TYR A 147 12.57 8.96 8.25
C TYR A 147 13.80 9.36 7.44
N LEU A 148 13.84 10.62 6.99
CA LEU A 148 15.01 11.25 6.41
C LEU A 148 15.70 12.06 7.49
N TYR A 149 16.97 11.77 7.72
CA TYR A 149 17.85 12.49 8.65
C TYR A 149 18.67 13.46 7.83
N GLN A 150 18.60 14.75 8.15
CA GLN A 150 19.31 15.77 7.40
C GLN A 150 20.15 16.67 8.30
N TRP A 151 21.34 17.02 7.84
CA TRP A 151 22.22 17.96 8.52
C TRP A 151 23.02 18.81 7.54
N THR A 152 23.43 19.98 8.00
CA THR A 152 24.27 20.92 7.24
C THR A 152 25.06 21.82 8.22
N PRO A 153 26.26 22.32 7.87
CA PRO A 153 26.98 23.28 8.69
C PRO A 153 26.14 24.54 8.94
N ALA A 154 26.23 25.11 10.14
CA ALA A 154 25.59 26.37 10.50
C ALA A 154 26.54 27.55 10.20
N PRO A 155 26.01 28.72 9.79
CA PRO A 155 24.59 29.06 9.64
C PRO A 155 23.95 28.49 8.37
N VAL A 156 22.64 28.21 8.43
CA VAL A 156 21.89 27.75 7.25
C VAL A 156 21.64 28.94 6.33
N THR A 157 22.27 28.92 5.17
CA THR A 157 22.05 29.85 4.06
C THR A 157 21.14 29.22 2.99
N PRO A 158 20.53 30.00 2.08
CA PRO A 158 19.76 29.45 0.96
C PRO A 158 20.56 28.49 0.06
N GLU A 159 21.88 28.64 0.01
CA GLU A 159 22.81 27.80 -0.74
C GLU A 159 23.30 26.56 0.04
N SER A 160 22.86 26.40 1.29
CA SER A 160 23.30 25.29 2.14
C SER A 160 22.83 23.94 1.63
N VAL A 161 23.79 23.07 1.32
CA VAL A 161 23.53 21.70 0.92
C VAL A 161 23.25 20.85 2.16
N TRP A 162 22.04 20.27 2.22
CA TRP A 162 21.67 19.34 3.28
C TRP A 162 22.11 17.92 2.91
N GLN A 163 23.00 17.36 3.71
CA GLN A 163 23.31 15.94 3.63
C GLN A 163 22.11 15.15 4.16
N SER A 164 21.78 14.02 3.56
CA SER A 164 20.60 13.24 3.92
C SER A 164 20.86 11.74 3.98
N ILE A 165 20.34 11.07 5.01
CA ILE A 165 20.29 9.61 5.10
C ILE A 165 18.85 9.17 5.40
N ALA A 166 18.36 8.16 4.68
CA ALA A 166 17.08 7.52 4.96
C ALA A 166 17.24 6.34 5.92
N ASP A 167 16.31 6.17 6.85
CA ASP A 167 16.20 4.98 7.69
C ASP A 167 14.72 4.73 8.03
N THR A 168 14.36 3.51 8.40
CA THR A 168 13.00 3.17 8.88
C THR A 168 12.83 3.48 10.36
N ARG A 169 13.93 3.56 11.12
CA ARG A 169 13.92 3.83 12.56
C ARG A 169 13.65 5.31 12.82
N CYS A 170 12.98 5.62 13.94
CA CYS A 170 12.74 6.99 14.44
C CYS A 170 13.90 7.55 15.30
N LYS A 171 14.99 6.79 15.43
CA LYS A 171 16.23 7.17 16.10
C LYS A 171 17.40 6.68 15.26
N LYS A 172 18.38 7.54 15.01
CA LYS A 172 19.63 7.17 14.34
C LYS A 172 20.81 7.96 14.91
N VAL A 173 21.97 7.31 14.94
CA VAL A 173 23.24 7.95 15.23
C VAL A 173 23.90 8.32 13.90
N ILE A 174 24.24 9.59 13.74
CA ILE A 174 25.03 10.13 12.64
C ILE A 174 26.47 10.21 13.15
N SER A 175 27.38 9.53 12.46
CA SER A 175 28.80 9.44 12.80
C SER A 175 29.67 10.13 11.75
N GLY A 176 30.89 10.50 12.13
CA GLY A 176 31.86 11.10 11.20
C GLY A 176 31.63 12.59 10.96
N LEU A 177 31.00 13.29 11.91
CA LEU A 177 30.91 14.75 11.86
C LEU A 177 32.23 15.36 12.34
N PRO A 178 32.85 16.28 11.58
CA PRO A 178 34.02 17.02 12.02
C PRO A 178 33.77 17.74 13.35
N LEU A 179 34.75 17.61 14.26
CA LEU A 179 34.75 18.30 15.55
C LEU A 179 35.01 19.80 15.34
N GLY A 180 34.50 20.61 16.26
CA GLY A 180 34.72 22.06 16.27
C GLY A 180 33.71 22.86 15.45
N ILE A 181 32.72 22.23 14.83
CA ILE A 181 31.77 22.86 13.90
C ILE A 181 30.35 22.84 14.48
N ASN A 182 29.62 23.95 14.30
CA ASN A 182 28.18 24.01 14.55
C ASN A 182 27.43 23.42 13.36
N TYR A 183 26.53 22.47 13.61
CA TYR A 183 25.65 21.90 12.60
C TYR A 183 24.18 22.19 12.92
N CYS A 184 23.39 22.37 11.88
CA CYS A 184 21.93 22.37 11.94
C CYS A 184 21.41 21.02 11.48
N PHE A 185 20.43 20.48 12.20
CA PHE A 185 19.83 19.18 11.92
C PHE A 185 18.31 19.30 11.82
N ARG A 186 17.72 18.49 10.96
CA ARG A 186 16.28 18.27 10.87
C ARG A 186 15.97 16.83 10.47
N MET A 187 14.81 16.33 10.85
CA MET A 187 14.30 15.05 10.37
C MET A 187 13.05 15.28 9.53
N ALA A 188 12.76 14.38 8.58
CA ALA A 188 11.51 14.35 7.84
C ALA A 188 10.87 12.98 7.99
N ALA A 189 9.57 12.95 8.29
CA ALA A 189 8.78 11.73 8.29
C ALA A 189 8.19 11.52 6.90
N VAL A 190 8.42 10.34 6.32
CA VAL A 190 7.93 9.95 5.00
C VAL A 190 6.79 8.96 5.17
N GLY A 191 5.61 9.31 4.66
CA GLY A 191 4.37 8.55 4.79
C GLY A 191 3.96 7.88 3.48
N ALA A 192 2.75 7.35 3.45
CA ALA A 192 2.13 6.93 2.19
C ALA A 192 1.81 8.16 1.31
N ARG A 193 1.61 7.93 0.00
CA ARG A 193 1.16 8.96 -0.97
C ARG A 193 2.02 10.23 -0.97
N ASN A 194 3.34 10.08 -0.89
CA ASN A 194 4.32 11.19 -0.88
C ASN A 194 4.11 12.22 0.24
N GLN A 195 3.43 11.84 1.33
CA GLN A 195 3.37 12.69 2.51
C GLN A 195 4.78 12.83 3.11
N LEU A 196 5.24 14.07 3.24
CA LEU A 196 6.53 14.41 3.81
C LEU A 196 6.34 15.53 4.82
N VAL A 197 6.73 15.30 6.08
CA VAL A 197 6.58 16.30 7.13
C VAL A 197 7.91 16.46 7.87
N TYR A 198 8.48 17.66 7.80
CA TYR A 198 9.72 17.99 8.48
C TYR A 198 9.50 18.28 9.96
N THR A 199 10.55 18.11 10.76
CA THR A 199 10.64 18.64 12.13
C THR A 199 11.05 20.10 12.10
N GLN A 200 10.99 20.75 13.26
CA GLN A 200 11.79 21.95 13.49
C GLN A 200 13.29 21.69 13.27
N VAL A 201 14.02 22.74 12.87
CA VAL A 201 15.48 22.70 12.74
C VAL A 201 16.09 23.01 14.11
N LEU A 202 17.05 22.19 14.54
CA LEU A 202 17.79 22.41 15.78
C LEU A 202 19.29 22.47 15.48
N SER A 203 20.01 23.39 16.12
CA SER A 203 21.46 23.53 15.99
C SER A 203 22.20 22.90 17.16
N ARG A 204 23.39 22.36 16.91
CA ARG A 204 24.27 21.82 17.94
C ARG A 204 25.73 21.92 17.54
N TYR A 205 26.56 22.32 18.50
CA TYR A 205 28.01 22.28 18.39
C TYR A 205 28.52 20.84 18.55
N ILE A 206 29.46 20.44 17.70
CA ILE A 206 30.13 19.15 17.78
C ILE A 206 31.47 19.33 18.47
N SER A 207 31.55 18.84 19.71
CA SER A 207 32.77 18.79 20.53
C SER A 207 33.40 17.40 20.50
#